data_AF-A0A534U3C3-F1
#
_entry.id   AF-A0A534U3C3-F1
#
_cell.length_a   1.000
_cell.length_b   1.000
_cell.length_c   1.000
_cell.angle_alpha   90.00
_cell.angle_beta   90.00
_cell.angle_gamma   90.00
#
_symmetry.space_group_name_H-M   'P 1'
#
loop_
_entity.id
_entity.type
_entity.pdbx_description
1 polymer ?
#
loop_
_entity_poly.entity_id
_entity_poly.type
_entity_poly.pdbx_seq_one_letter_code
_entity_poly.pdbx_strand_id
1 'polypeptide(L)'
;MSFSPKMSLVKATPRCQRIGCGRLFIYNVDPAIAYRQREQTMKDIDEYEAFLTSKLDAWSPEQRVAFAAAMVDRWLHTYEKFSADEQWGDAVNLRRILDAVWGHVLERPLSPADCARYAAQIQESTPHLDDFDANEAMATCIILSEALDACGSSESATAAVRAALSGFEAAVPDWAFDPEAQPRMWRKIAARNELNKQLKLVERIGAMPSFDVASISALRKSLSTAELIGKASAPSKKSSAPTGLTNQAAFEQYRNMMTSQLKENPWEPPDGLAFRLAMKFTTPWMARYSRRQKTISGSYGRLADVFAQQALVARNIARDAADNRVPLWDSDTRQYVELIYQNPGNARRQIYGPAPWLRSITSLAMGRGQTPRPIRPGSLR
;
A
#
# COMPACT_ATOMS: atom_id res chain seq x y z
N MET A 1 -57.40 -42.87 -14.84
CA MET A 1 -56.21 -42.85 -13.97
C MET A 1 -55.25 -43.93 -14.46
N SER A 2 -54.29 -43.54 -15.28
CA SER A 2 -53.33 -44.41 -15.97
C SER A 2 -52.03 -44.49 -15.16
N PHE A 3 -51.65 -45.70 -14.75
CA PHE A 3 -50.36 -46.00 -14.11
C PHE A 3 -49.32 -46.34 -15.18
N SER A 4 -48.27 -45.51 -15.30
CA SER A 4 -47.04 -45.86 -16.03
C SER A 4 -46.02 -46.51 -15.08
N PRO A 5 -45.28 -47.56 -15.51
CA PRO A 5 -44.29 -48.22 -14.68
C PRO A 5 -42.95 -47.49 -14.71
N LYS A 6 -42.27 -47.45 -13.55
CA LYS A 6 -40.93 -46.90 -13.34
C LYS A 6 -39.88 -47.81 -14.01
N MET A 7 -39.12 -47.27 -14.96
CA MET A 7 -37.86 -47.85 -15.42
C MET A 7 -36.74 -47.55 -14.42
N SER A 8 -36.21 -48.59 -13.80
CA SER A 8 -35.01 -48.57 -12.98
C SER A 8 -33.75 -48.66 -13.85
N LEU A 9 -32.96 -47.59 -13.90
CA LEU A 9 -31.62 -47.57 -14.49
C LEU A 9 -30.65 -48.39 -13.63
N VAL A 10 -30.22 -49.53 -14.15
CA VAL A 10 -29.12 -50.33 -13.60
C VAL A 10 -27.81 -49.61 -13.94
N LYS A 11 -27.07 -49.16 -12.90
CA LYS A 11 -25.72 -48.62 -13.04
C LYS A 11 -24.76 -49.75 -13.44
N ALA A 12 -24.13 -49.63 -14.60
CA ALA A 12 -23.05 -50.50 -15.03
C ALA A 12 -21.81 -50.29 -14.14
N THR A 13 -21.35 -51.34 -13.48
CA THR A 13 -20.05 -51.39 -12.82
C THR A 13 -18.96 -51.75 -13.83
N PRO A 14 -17.79 -51.08 -13.81
CA PRO A 14 -16.71 -51.42 -14.73
C PRO A 14 -16.07 -52.75 -14.31
N ARG A 15 -16.09 -53.73 -15.22
CA ARG A 15 -15.35 -54.99 -15.10
C ARG A 15 -13.85 -54.72 -15.20
N CYS A 16 -13.13 -55.01 -14.13
CA CYS A 16 -11.67 -55.04 -14.11
C CYS A 16 -11.17 -56.34 -14.75
N GLN A 17 -10.68 -56.29 -15.99
CA GLN A 17 -9.96 -57.40 -16.61
C GLN A 17 -8.53 -57.41 -16.07
N ARG A 18 -8.19 -58.43 -15.27
CA ARG A 18 -6.82 -58.78 -14.91
C ARG A 18 -6.15 -59.46 -16.11
N ILE A 19 -5.24 -58.75 -16.76
CA ILE A 19 -4.18 -59.35 -17.57
C ILE A 19 -2.86 -58.93 -16.93
N GLY A 20 -2.06 -59.91 -16.53
CA GLY A 20 -0.77 -59.72 -15.91
C GLY A 20 0.22 -59.11 -16.90
N CYS A 21 0.68 -57.90 -16.60
CA CYS A 21 1.97 -57.33 -16.97
C CYS A 21 2.07 -56.02 -16.19
N GLY A 22 3.22 -55.70 -15.59
CA GLY A 22 3.41 -54.51 -14.76
C GLY A 22 3.05 -53.23 -15.50
N ARG A 23 1.80 -52.78 -15.35
CA ARG A 23 1.32 -51.50 -15.88
C ARG A 23 1.64 -50.44 -14.84
N LEU A 24 2.62 -49.60 -15.15
CA LEU A 24 2.75 -48.29 -14.54
C LEU A 24 1.41 -47.58 -14.77
N PHE A 25 0.57 -47.49 -13.74
CA PHE A 25 -0.62 -46.65 -13.77
C PHE A 25 -0.11 -45.21 -13.67
N ILE A 26 0.21 -44.61 -14.81
CA ILE A 26 0.24 -43.16 -14.93
C ILE A 26 -1.22 -42.75 -14.78
N TYR A 27 -1.64 -42.48 -13.55
CA TYR A 27 -2.88 -41.76 -13.34
C TYR A 27 -2.69 -40.41 -14.02
N ASN A 28 -3.33 -40.22 -15.17
CA ASN A 28 -3.62 -38.88 -15.67
C ASN A 28 -4.52 -38.26 -14.60
N VAL A 29 -3.89 -37.65 -13.59
CA VAL A 29 -4.58 -36.80 -12.64
C VAL A 29 -5.18 -35.71 -13.50
N ASP A 30 -6.51 -35.63 -13.49
CA ASP A 30 -7.24 -34.56 -14.16
C ASP A 30 -6.57 -33.23 -13.75
N PRO A 31 -6.04 -32.44 -14.70
CA PRO A 31 -5.38 -31.17 -14.39
C PRO A 31 -6.24 -30.28 -13.49
N ALA A 32 -7.57 -30.36 -13.60
CA ALA A 32 -8.52 -29.62 -12.78
C ALA A 32 -8.55 -30.07 -11.29
N ILE A 33 -8.12 -31.30 -10.98
CA ILE A 33 -8.03 -31.81 -9.59
C ILE A 33 -6.71 -31.36 -8.95
N ALA A 34 -5.59 -31.44 -9.68
CA ALA A 34 -4.29 -30.99 -9.19
C ALA A 34 -4.29 -29.48 -8.88
N TYR A 35 -5.06 -28.71 -9.64
CA TYR A 35 -5.17 -27.26 -9.45
C TYR A 35 -6.09 -26.85 -8.31
N ARG A 36 -7.25 -27.51 -8.15
CA ARG A 36 -8.12 -27.32 -6.97
C ARG A 36 -7.42 -27.65 -5.66
N GLN A 37 -6.48 -28.59 -5.66
CA GLN A 37 -5.61 -28.83 -4.51
C GLN A 37 -4.64 -27.67 -4.27
N ARG A 38 -4.12 -27.02 -5.32
CA ARG A 38 -3.21 -25.86 -5.17
C ARG A 38 -3.90 -24.59 -4.72
N GLU A 39 -5.14 -24.35 -5.14
CA GLU A 39 -5.98 -23.27 -4.59
C GLU A 39 -6.14 -23.39 -3.06
N GLN A 40 -6.09 -24.60 -2.54
CA GLN A 40 -6.18 -24.87 -1.10
C GLN A 40 -4.83 -24.80 -0.38
N THR A 41 -3.70 -24.69 -1.10
CA THR A 41 -2.37 -24.71 -0.49
C THR A 41 -1.74 -23.35 -0.29
N MET A 42 -2.11 -22.31 -1.04
CA MET A 42 -1.51 -20.98 -0.86
C MET A 42 -1.94 -20.39 0.49
N LYS A 43 -0.96 -20.03 1.32
CA LYS A 43 -1.16 -19.59 2.71
C LYS A 43 -1.05 -18.09 2.90
N ASP A 44 -0.27 -17.45 2.06
CA ASP A 44 0.05 -16.02 2.12
C ASP A 44 0.19 -15.43 0.71
N ILE A 45 0.40 -14.11 0.67
CA ILE A 45 0.57 -13.35 -0.57
C ILE A 45 1.92 -13.62 -1.24
N ASP A 46 2.95 -13.91 -0.46
CA ASP A 46 4.29 -14.20 -0.96
C ASP A 46 4.28 -15.53 -1.73
N GLU A 47 3.59 -16.56 -1.23
CA GLU A 47 3.37 -17.82 -1.95
C GLU A 47 2.59 -17.60 -3.26
N TYR A 48 1.61 -16.67 -3.26
CA TYR A 48 0.84 -16.34 -4.46
C TYR A 48 1.68 -15.58 -5.51
N GLU A 49 2.44 -14.57 -5.07
CA GLU A 49 3.37 -13.82 -5.92
C GLU A 49 4.42 -14.74 -6.52
N ALA A 50 5.05 -15.60 -5.71
CA ALA A 50 6.03 -16.57 -6.19
C ALA A 50 5.44 -17.53 -7.22
N PHE A 51 4.18 -17.97 -7.02
CA PHE A 51 3.46 -18.78 -8.00
C PHE A 51 3.25 -18.03 -9.32
N LEU A 52 2.76 -16.80 -9.28
CA LEU A 52 2.52 -15.99 -10.48
C LEU A 52 3.82 -15.73 -11.23
N THR A 53 4.87 -15.31 -10.54
CA THR A 53 6.20 -15.07 -11.13
C THR A 53 6.69 -16.32 -11.85
N SER A 54 6.73 -17.47 -11.17
CA SER A 54 7.16 -18.72 -11.79
C SER A 54 6.32 -19.12 -13.00
N LYS A 55 5.01 -18.84 -12.99
CA LYS A 55 4.12 -19.16 -14.10
C LYS A 55 4.29 -18.22 -15.29
N LEU A 56 4.33 -16.92 -15.04
CA LEU A 56 4.40 -15.88 -16.06
C LEU A 56 5.80 -15.81 -16.69
N ASP A 57 6.85 -16.16 -15.97
CA ASP A 57 8.21 -16.29 -16.53
C ASP A 57 8.29 -17.34 -17.65
N ALA A 58 7.49 -18.41 -17.54
CA ALA A 58 7.44 -19.45 -18.58
C ALA A 58 6.57 -19.07 -19.79
N TRP A 59 5.85 -17.95 -19.73
CA TRP A 59 4.95 -17.49 -20.79
C TRP A 59 5.67 -16.64 -21.82
N SER A 60 5.08 -16.58 -23.02
CA SER A 60 5.46 -15.62 -24.06
C SER A 60 5.16 -14.17 -23.62
N PRO A 61 5.86 -13.17 -24.19
CA PRO A 61 5.53 -11.76 -23.94
C PRO A 61 4.06 -11.42 -24.19
N GLU A 62 3.46 -11.95 -25.26
CA GLU A 62 2.07 -11.71 -25.65
C GLU A 62 1.09 -12.25 -24.59
N GLN A 63 1.36 -13.43 -24.05
CA GLN A 63 0.57 -14.00 -22.95
C GLN A 63 0.62 -13.13 -21.69
N ARG A 64 1.79 -12.58 -21.35
CA ARG A 64 1.96 -11.72 -20.17
C ARG A 64 1.19 -10.41 -20.33
N VAL A 65 1.32 -9.76 -21.48
CA VAL A 65 0.57 -8.53 -21.79
C VAL A 65 -0.94 -8.80 -21.85
N ALA A 66 -1.36 -9.91 -22.46
CA ALA A 66 -2.77 -10.30 -22.52
C ALA A 66 -3.36 -10.54 -21.12
N PHE A 67 -2.58 -11.10 -20.19
CA PHE A 67 -3.01 -11.28 -18.81
C PHE A 67 -3.18 -9.96 -18.06
N ALA A 68 -2.21 -9.05 -18.18
CA ALA A 68 -2.34 -7.71 -17.60
C ALA A 68 -3.54 -6.95 -18.20
N ALA A 69 -3.72 -6.97 -19.53
CA ALA A 69 -4.85 -6.36 -20.21
C ALA A 69 -6.20 -6.97 -19.77
N ALA A 70 -6.25 -8.29 -19.59
CA ALA A 70 -7.45 -8.97 -19.11
C ALA A 70 -7.78 -8.62 -17.65
N MET A 71 -6.78 -8.38 -16.81
CA MET A 71 -6.99 -7.81 -15.48
C MET A 71 -7.64 -6.43 -15.56
N VAL A 72 -7.18 -5.54 -16.45
CA VAL A 72 -7.83 -4.24 -16.65
C VAL A 72 -9.28 -4.41 -17.12
N ASP A 73 -9.56 -5.21 -18.15
CA ASP A 73 -10.93 -5.39 -18.67
C ASP A 73 -11.90 -5.86 -17.58
N ARG A 74 -11.43 -6.71 -16.65
CA ARG A 74 -12.22 -7.15 -15.48
C ARG A 74 -12.51 -6.01 -14.52
N TRP A 75 -11.56 -5.11 -14.28
CA TRP A 75 -11.68 -4.04 -13.29
C TRP A 75 -12.26 -2.74 -13.85
N LEU A 76 -12.19 -2.49 -15.16
CA LEU A 76 -12.54 -1.20 -15.77
C LEU A 76 -13.97 -0.72 -15.47
N HIS A 77 -14.91 -1.65 -15.25
CA HIS A 77 -16.27 -1.32 -14.85
C HIS A 77 -16.37 -0.60 -13.49
N THR A 78 -15.43 -0.83 -12.55
CA THR A 78 -15.41 -0.14 -11.25
C THR A 78 -15.03 1.32 -11.44
N TYR A 79 -14.03 1.61 -12.30
CA TYR A 79 -13.67 2.96 -12.67
C TYR A 79 -14.78 3.66 -13.46
N GLU A 80 -15.41 2.99 -14.43
CA GLU A 80 -16.55 3.53 -15.19
C GLU A 80 -17.69 3.95 -14.26
N LYS A 81 -18.00 3.11 -13.28
CA LYS A 81 -19.00 3.40 -12.25
C LYS A 81 -18.60 4.61 -11.40
N PHE A 82 -17.37 4.62 -10.88
CA PHE A 82 -16.84 5.74 -10.09
C PHE A 82 -16.90 7.06 -10.87
N SER A 83 -16.40 7.06 -12.10
CA SER A 83 -16.38 8.24 -12.98
C SER A 83 -17.79 8.78 -13.23
N ALA A 84 -18.77 7.90 -13.42
CA ALA A 84 -20.17 8.30 -13.57
C ALA A 84 -20.80 8.83 -12.27
N ASP A 85 -20.52 8.19 -11.14
CA ASP A 85 -21.09 8.54 -9.83
C ASP A 85 -20.52 9.87 -9.30
N GLU A 86 -19.21 10.10 -9.46
CA GLU A 86 -18.49 11.29 -8.97
C GLU A 86 -18.32 12.40 -10.03
N GLN A 87 -18.73 12.15 -11.27
CA GLN A 87 -18.55 13.05 -12.42
C GLN A 87 -17.09 13.49 -12.60
N TRP A 88 -16.16 12.54 -12.43
CA TRP A 88 -14.72 12.81 -12.41
C TRP A 88 -13.95 11.83 -13.31
N GLY A 89 -12.84 12.29 -13.90
CA GLY A 89 -11.96 11.50 -14.75
C GLY A 89 -12.52 11.21 -16.16
N ASP A 90 -11.79 10.40 -16.95
CA ASP A 90 -12.18 10.06 -18.33
C ASP A 90 -12.14 8.54 -18.59
N ALA A 91 -13.25 7.86 -18.28
CA ALA A 91 -13.37 6.42 -18.49
C ALA A 91 -13.31 6.01 -19.97
N VAL A 92 -13.75 6.88 -20.89
CA VAL A 92 -13.67 6.62 -22.33
C VAL A 92 -12.20 6.61 -22.78
N ASN A 93 -11.38 7.51 -22.25
CA ASN A 93 -9.96 7.52 -22.52
C ASN A 93 -9.27 6.27 -21.97
N LEU A 94 -9.55 5.85 -20.73
CA LEU A 94 -8.98 4.61 -20.18
C LEU A 94 -9.33 3.38 -21.02
N ARG A 95 -10.57 3.30 -21.54
CA ARG A 95 -10.97 2.25 -22.49
C ARG A 95 -10.15 2.28 -23.78
N ARG A 96 -9.89 3.46 -24.34
CA ARG A 96 -9.03 3.61 -25.54
C ARG A 96 -7.59 3.16 -25.29
N ILE A 97 -7.04 3.47 -24.11
CA ILE A 97 -5.70 3.03 -23.72
C ILE A 97 -5.67 1.50 -23.62
N LEU A 98 -6.68 0.89 -22.99
CA LEU A 98 -6.81 -0.56 -22.92
C LEU A 98 -6.94 -1.20 -24.32
N ASP A 99 -7.70 -0.59 -25.24
CA ASP A 99 -7.79 -1.08 -26.62
C ASP A 99 -6.44 -0.98 -27.35
N ALA A 100 -5.62 0.01 -27.04
CA ALA A 100 -4.24 0.11 -27.52
C ALA A 100 -3.34 -1.01 -26.96
N VAL A 101 -3.46 -1.36 -25.67
CA VAL A 101 -2.77 -2.51 -25.06
C VAL A 101 -3.20 -3.82 -25.74
N TRP A 102 -4.49 -4.03 -25.99
CA TRP A 102 -4.95 -5.17 -26.79
C TRP A 102 -4.44 -5.14 -28.23
N GLY A 103 -4.27 -3.94 -28.80
CA GLY A 103 -3.60 -3.73 -30.08
C GLY A 103 -2.17 -4.28 -30.08
N HIS A 104 -1.41 -4.02 -29.02
CA HIS A 104 -0.05 -4.53 -28.83
C HIS A 104 0.00 -6.06 -28.88
N VAL A 105 -0.92 -6.73 -28.18
CA VAL A 105 -1.03 -8.20 -28.19
C VAL A 105 -1.32 -8.75 -29.60
N LEU A 106 -2.03 -7.96 -30.42
CA LEU A 106 -2.36 -8.26 -31.82
C LEU A 106 -1.27 -7.76 -32.80
N GLU A 107 0.00 -7.79 -32.40
CA GLU A 107 1.16 -7.40 -33.20
C GLU A 107 1.12 -5.95 -33.72
N ARG A 108 0.41 -5.05 -33.01
CA ARG A 108 0.44 -3.60 -33.27
C ARG A 108 1.22 -2.92 -32.13
N PRO A 109 2.57 -2.97 -32.15
CA PRO A 109 3.38 -2.52 -31.03
C PRO A 109 3.16 -1.04 -30.76
N LEU A 110 3.20 -0.68 -29.48
CA LEU A 110 3.11 0.70 -29.02
C LEU A 110 4.49 1.34 -29.11
N SER A 111 4.55 2.55 -29.65
CA SER A 111 5.79 3.30 -29.63
C SER A 111 6.12 3.76 -28.20
N PRO A 112 7.40 3.96 -27.85
CA PRO A 112 7.75 4.53 -26.54
C PRO A 112 7.09 5.88 -26.26
N ALA A 113 6.87 6.70 -27.31
CA ALA A 113 6.16 7.96 -27.20
C ALA A 113 4.67 7.78 -26.88
N ASP A 114 4.02 6.78 -27.47
CA ASP A 114 2.64 6.43 -27.15
C ASP A 114 2.51 5.93 -25.71
N CYS A 115 3.43 5.07 -25.25
CA CYS A 115 3.46 4.63 -23.87
C CYS A 115 3.61 5.80 -22.89
N ALA A 116 4.56 6.71 -23.13
CA ALA A 116 4.74 7.89 -22.27
C ALA A 116 3.49 8.79 -22.24
N ARG A 117 2.84 8.99 -23.39
CA ARG A 117 1.60 9.76 -23.50
C ARG A 117 0.46 9.09 -22.72
N TYR A 118 0.26 7.79 -22.88
CA TYR A 118 -0.80 7.07 -22.18
C TYR A 118 -0.55 6.99 -20.68
N ALA A 119 0.70 6.84 -20.24
CA ALA A 119 1.04 6.88 -18.81
C ALA A 119 0.65 8.23 -18.17
N ALA A 120 0.96 9.35 -18.82
CA ALA A 120 0.54 10.67 -18.35
C ALA A 120 -1.00 10.80 -18.27
N GLN A 121 -1.71 10.30 -19.26
CA GLN A 121 -3.18 10.33 -19.27
C GLN A 121 -3.81 9.45 -18.18
N ILE A 122 -3.22 8.29 -17.88
CA ILE A 122 -3.65 7.43 -16.76
C ILE A 122 -3.43 8.19 -15.45
N GLN A 123 -2.27 8.81 -15.26
CA GLN A 123 -1.96 9.58 -14.06
C GLN A 123 -2.94 10.74 -13.85
N GLU A 124 -3.25 11.50 -14.90
CA GLU A 124 -4.26 12.58 -14.86
C GLU A 124 -5.67 12.06 -14.51
N SER A 125 -5.97 10.82 -14.91
CA SER A 125 -7.23 10.12 -14.62
C SER A 125 -7.19 9.30 -13.33
N THR A 126 -6.13 9.35 -12.53
CA THR A 126 -6.02 8.55 -11.30
C THR A 126 -6.61 9.32 -10.11
N PRO A 127 -7.69 8.84 -9.46
CA PRO A 127 -8.32 9.55 -8.36
C PRO A 127 -7.39 9.60 -7.16
N HIS A 128 -7.32 10.75 -6.50
CA HIS A 128 -6.53 10.91 -5.28
C HIS A 128 -7.32 10.43 -4.05
N LEU A 129 -6.70 9.63 -3.19
CA LEU A 129 -7.37 9.05 -2.01
C LEU A 129 -7.79 10.09 -0.97
N ASP A 130 -7.18 11.27 -0.98
CA ASP A 130 -7.60 12.37 -0.08
C ASP A 130 -8.95 12.99 -0.51
N ASP A 131 -9.28 12.89 -1.80
CA ASP A 131 -10.49 13.48 -2.37
C ASP A 131 -11.62 12.45 -2.47
N PHE A 132 -11.27 11.18 -2.71
CA PHE A 132 -12.22 10.11 -2.99
C PHE A 132 -11.90 8.81 -2.22
N ASP A 133 -12.92 8.19 -1.64
CA ASP A 133 -12.85 6.80 -1.15
C ASP A 133 -13.06 5.83 -2.34
N ALA A 134 -12.07 5.79 -3.24
CA ALA A 134 -12.18 5.15 -4.55
C ALA A 134 -11.09 4.12 -4.83
N ASN A 135 -10.78 3.27 -3.83
CA ASN A 135 -9.72 2.26 -3.89
C ASN A 135 -9.81 1.37 -5.15
N GLU A 136 -11.01 0.90 -5.54
CA GLU A 136 -11.20 0.06 -6.73
C GLU A 136 -10.93 0.81 -8.05
N ALA A 137 -11.27 2.10 -8.11
CA ALA A 137 -11.02 2.93 -9.29
C ALA A 137 -9.53 3.26 -9.41
N MET A 138 -8.87 3.62 -8.31
CA MET A 138 -7.42 3.83 -8.27
C MET A 138 -6.67 2.56 -8.67
N ALA A 139 -7.08 1.40 -8.15
CA ALA A 139 -6.47 0.13 -8.53
C ALA A 139 -6.63 -0.16 -10.02
N THR A 140 -7.77 0.16 -10.63
CA THR A 140 -7.96 0.02 -12.08
C THR A 140 -6.90 0.83 -12.86
N CYS A 141 -6.63 2.07 -12.45
CA CYS A 141 -5.59 2.89 -13.06
C CYS A 141 -4.20 2.29 -12.89
N ILE A 142 -3.88 1.75 -11.71
CA ILE A 142 -2.60 1.06 -11.44
C ILE A 142 -2.47 -0.18 -12.34
N ILE A 143 -3.48 -1.04 -12.40
CA ILE A 143 -3.49 -2.25 -13.24
C ILE A 143 -3.29 -1.88 -14.71
N LEU A 144 -3.90 -0.78 -15.18
CA LEU A 144 -3.73 -0.29 -16.56
C LEU A 144 -2.33 0.27 -16.81
N SER A 145 -1.73 0.96 -15.83
CA SER A 145 -0.34 1.40 -15.91
C SER A 145 0.61 0.20 -16.02
N GLU A 146 0.43 -0.82 -15.19
CA GLU A 146 1.24 -2.05 -15.23
C GLU A 146 1.05 -2.82 -16.56
N ALA A 147 -0.17 -2.83 -17.11
CA ALA A 147 -0.43 -3.41 -18.43
C ALA A 147 0.27 -2.65 -19.55
N LEU A 148 0.36 -1.32 -19.45
CA LEU A 148 1.09 -0.48 -20.40
C LEU A 148 2.61 -0.68 -20.29
N ASP A 149 3.14 -0.78 -19.07
CA ASP A 149 4.55 -1.07 -18.81
C ASP A 149 4.94 -2.46 -19.36
N ALA A 150 4.03 -3.44 -19.26
CA ALA A 150 4.23 -4.76 -19.86
C ALA A 150 4.39 -4.72 -21.39
N CYS A 151 3.80 -3.73 -22.09
CA CYS A 151 3.99 -3.54 -23.53
C CYS A 151 5.36 -2.98 -23.90
N GLY A 152 5.98 -2.20 -23.01
CA GLY A 152 7.23 -1.47 -23.30
C GLY A 152 8.50 -2.14 -22.78
N SER A 153 8.37 -3.11 -21.86
CA SER A 153 9.49 -3.63 -21.07
C SER A 153 9.87 -5.07 -21.44
N SER A 154 11.16 -5.38 -21.36
CA SER A 154 11.65 -6.77 -21.33
C SER A 154 11.22 -7.51 -20.05
N GLU A 155 10.85 -6.77 -19.00
CA GLU A 155 10.36 -7.28 -17.72
C GLU A 155 8.82 -7.39 -17.69
N SER A 156 8.22 -7.77 -18.81
CA SER A 156 6.75 -7.89 -18.94
C SER A 156 6.12 -8.85 -17.94
N ALA A 157 6.88 -9.82 -17.39
CA ALA A 157 6.41 -10.73 -16.35
C ALA A 157 6.17 -10.00 -15.02
N THR A 158 7.13 -9.17 -14.58
CA THR A 158 7.02 -8.40 -13.34
C THR A 158 5.81 -7.47 -13.35
N ALA A 159 5.61 -6.76 -14.46
CA ALA A 159 4.47 -5.86 -14.62
C ALA A 159 3.13 -6.64 -14.62
N ALA A 160 3.07 -7.79 -15.28
CA ALA A 160 1.90 -8.66 -15.26
C ALA A 160 1.58 -9.23 -13.86
N VAL A 161 2.61 -9.56 -13.06
CA VAL A 161 2.44 -9.96 -11.65
C VAL A 161 1.87 -8.80 -10.84
N ARG A 162 2.43 -7.60 -10.96
CA ARG A 162 1.95 -6.40 -10.25
C ARG A 162 0.51 -6.07 -10.58
N ALA A 163 0.12 -6.16 -11.85
CA ALA A 163 -1.28 -6.01 -12.27
C ALA A 163 -2.23 -6.98 -11.54
N ALA A 164 -1.82 -8.23 -11.33
CA ALA A 164 -2.61 -9.20 -10.56
C ALA A 164 -2.68 -8.85 -9.07
N LEU A 165 -1.54 -8.47 -8.46
CA LEU A 165 -1.46 -8.09 -7.05
C LEU A 165 -2.28 -6.83 -6.76
N SER A 166 -2.27 -5.81 -7.63
CA SER A 166 -3.11 -4.62 -7.49
C SER A 166 -4.60 -4.94 -7.57
N GLY A 167 -5.01 -5.86 -8.45
CA GLY A 167 -6.38 -6.37 -8.47
C GLY A 167 -6.75 -7.15 -7.20
N PHE A 168 -5.80 -7.89 -6.63
CA PHE A 168 -6.01 -8.59 -5.37
C PHE A 168 -6.17 -7.61 -4.20
N GLU A 169 -5.31 -6.58 -4.13
CA GLU A 169 -5.37 -5.51 -3.14
C GLU A 169 -6.71 -4.77 -3.17
N ALA A 170 -7.19 -4.46 -4.35
CA ALA A 170 -8.50 -3.82 -4.54
C ALA A 170 -9.66 -4.67 -3.99
N ALA A 171 -9.60 -5.99 -4.18
CA ALA A 171 -10.62 -6.91 -3.69
C ALA A 171 -10.54 -7.17 -2.17
N VAL A 172 -9.38 -6.95 -1.57
CA VAL A 172 -9.11 -7.19 -0.15
C VAL A 172 -8.40 -5.96 0.44
N PRO A 173 -9.10 -4.83 0.58
CA PRO A 173 -8.52 -3.66 1.21
C PRO A 173 -8.00 -4.02 2.61
N ASP A 174 -6.98 -3.28 3.03
CA ASP A 174 -6.28 -3.39 4.31
C ASP A 174 -5.27 -4.55 4.45
N TRP A 175 -4.98 -5.30 3.38
CA TRP A 175 -4.13 -6.48 3.53
C TRP A 175 -2.66 -6.19 3.85
N ALA A 176 -2.14 -5.05 3.41
CA ALA A 176 -0.73 -4.71 3.59
C ALA A 176 -0.38 -4.21 5.01
N PHE A 177 -1.36 -3.85 5.82
CA PHE A 177 -1.11 -3.09 7.07
C PHE A 177 -0.92 -3.95 8.32
N ASP A 178 -1.29 -5.23 8.29
CA ASP A 178 -1.17 -6.13 9.44
C ASP A 178 -0.62 -7.52 9.04
N PRO A 179 0.70 -7.75 9.18
CA PRO A 179 1.32 -9.05 8.95
C PRO A 179 0.69 -10.20 9.75
N GLU A 180 0.21 -9.93 10.97
CA GLU A 180 -0.43 -10.95 11.81
C GLU A 180 -1.84 -11.29 11.33
N ALA A 181 -2.50 -10.38 10.61
CA ALA A 181 -3.80 -10.62 10.00
C ALA A 181 -3.72 -11.39 8.67
N GLN A 182 -2.57 -11.44 7.99
CA GLN A 182 -2.43 -12.08 6.67
C GLN A 182 -2.99 -13.51 6.60
N PRO A 183 -2.67 -14.43 7.54
CA PRO A 183 -3.22 -15.79 7.49
C PRO A 183 -4.74 -15.84 7.66
N ARG A 184 -5.33 -14.85 8.35
CA ARG A 184 -6.79 -14.75 8.52
C ARG A 184 -7.46 -14.15 7.28
N MET A 185 -6.75 -13.29 6.54
CA MET A 185 -7.29 -12.65 5.34
C MET A 185 -7.48 -13.61 4.19
N TRP A 186 -6.60 -14.60 4.01
CA TRP A 186 -6.80 -15.67 3.02
C TRP A 186 -8.03 -16.55 3.31
N ARG A 187 -8.63 -16.41 4.49
CA ARG A 187 -9.92 -17.03 4.82
C ARG A 187 -11.12 -16.15 4.47
N LYS A 188 -10.92 -14.86 4.18
CA LYS A 188 -11.98 -13.96 3.72
C LYS A 188 -12.52 -14.46 2.39
N ILE A 189 -13.84 -14.44 2.24
CA ILE A 189 -14.54 -14.88 1.03
C ILE A 189 -14.11 -14.04 -0.18
N ALA A 190 -13.91 -12.72 0.02
CA ALA A 190 -13.46 -11.81 -1.04
C ALA A 190 -12.08 -12.21 -1.61
N ALA A 191 -11.11 -12.48 -0.73
CA ALA A 191 -9.76 -12.94 -1.10
C ALA A 191 -9.81 -14.22 -1.94
N ARG A 192 -10.54 -15.23 -1.47
CA ARG A 192 -10.67 -16.52 -2.17
C ARG A 192 -11.36 -16.39 -3.51
N ASN A 193 -12.39 -15.54 -3.58
CA ASN A 193 -13.10 -15.30 -4.82
C ASN A 193 -12.21 -14.60 -5.85
N GLU A 194 -11.45 -13.57 -5.44
CA GLU A 194 -10.55 -12.88 -6.37
C GLU A 194 -9.41 -13.79 -6.83
N LEU A 195 -8.79 -14.52 -5.90
CA LEU A 195 -7.76 -15.51 -6.23
C LEU A 195 -8.26 -16.51 -7.27
N ASN A 196 -9.42 -17.14 -7.05
CA ASN A 196 -10.01 -18.08 -7.99
C ASN A 196 -10.23 -17.46 -9.39
N LYS A 197 -10.73 -16.22 -9.46
CA LYS A 197 -10.91 -15.53 -10.76
C LYS A 197 -9.57 -15.30 -11.46
N GLN A 198 -8.54 -14.85 -10.75
CA GLN A 198 -7.21 -14.62 -11.32
C GLN A 198 -6.58 -15.93 -11.79
N LEU A 199 -6.70 -17.01 -11.01
CA LEU A 199 -6.18 -18.31 -11.37
C LEU A 199 -6.88 -18.92 -12.60
N LYS A 200 -8.21 -18.80 -12.69
CA LYS A 200 -8.96 -19.16 -13.91
C LYS A 200 -8.49 -18.37 -15.13
N LEU A 201 -8.17 -17.10 -14.95
CA LEU A 201 -7.63 -16.27 -16.00
C LEU A 201 -6.23 -16.73 -16.42
N VAL A 202 -5.37 -17.08 -15.45
CA VAL A 202 -4.05 -17.68 -15.69
C VAL A 202 -4.19 -18.96 -16.53
N GLU A 203 -5.07 -19.87 -16.12
CA GLU A 203 -5.32 -21.12 -16.86
C GLU A 203 -5.79 -20.86 -18.29
N ARG A 204 -6.77 -19.95 -18.45
CA ARG A 204 -7.36 -19.66 -19.75
C ARG A 204 -6.35 -19.08 -20.72
N ILE A 205 -5.56 -18.09 -20.31
CA ILE A 205 -4.55 -17.45 -21.15
C ILE A 205 -3.37 -18.38 -21.41
N GLY A 206 -2.93 -19.14 -20.39
CA GLY A 206 -1.86 -20.13 -20.55
C GLY A 206 -2.22 -21.27 -21.52
N ALA A 207 -3.51 -21.57 -21.68
CA ALA A 207 -4.01 -22.58 -22.61
C ALA A 207 -4.27 -22.04 -24.03
N MET A 208 -4.17 -20.72 -24.27
CA MET A 208 -4.39 -20.15 -25.60
C MET A 208 -3.20 -20.46 -26.52
N PRO A 209 -3.43 -21.10 -27.69
CA PRO A 209 -2.36 -21.44 -28.62
C PRO A 209 -1.89 -20.24 -29.46
N SER A 210 -2.75 -19.23 -29.64
CA SER A 210 -2.50 -18.03 -30.44
C SER A 210 -3.28 -16.84 -29.91
N PHE A 211 -2.79 -15.64 -30.22
CA PHE A 211 -3.40 -14.36 -29.88
C PHE A 211 -3.94 -13.66 -31.12
N ASP A 212 -4.72 -14.37 -31.94
CA ASP A 212 -5.41 -13.77 -33.08
C ASP A 212 -6.65 -12.97 -32.66
N VAL A 213 -7.21 -12.20 -33.60
CA VAL A 213 -8.38 -11.32 -33.35
C VAL A 213 -9.58 -12.08 -32.80
N ALA A 214 -9.84 -13.30 -33.29
CA ALA A 214 -11.00 -14.08 -32.86
C ALA A 214 -10.79 -14.63 -31.44
N SER A 215 -9.59 -15.13 -31.14
CA SER A 215 -9.19 -15.62 -29.83
C SER A 215 -9.22 -14.50 -28.77
N ILE A 216 -8.70 -13.31 -29.10
CA ILE A 216 -8.79 -12.12 -28.23
C ILE A 216 -10.24 -11.66 -28.02
N SER A 217 -11.04 -11.60 -29.09
CA SER A 217 -12.46 -11.22 -28.98
C SER A 217 -13.23 -12.20 -28.08
N ALA A 218 -12.98 -13.50 -28.23
CA ALA A 218 -13.59 -14.54 -27.40
C ALA A 218 -13.13 -14.44 -25.93
N LEU A 219 -11.86 -14.13 -25.69
CA LEU A 219 -11.35 -13.85 -24.34
C LEU A 219 -12.06 -12.64 -23.75
N ARG A 220 -12.04 -11.48 -24.40
CA ARG A 220 -12.67 -10.24 -23.90
C ARG A 220 -14.16 -10.41 -23.62
N LYS A 221 -14.90 -11.10 -24.50
CA LYS A 221 -16.31 -11.43 -24.28
C LYS A 221 -16.54 -12.29 -23.05
N SER A 222 -15.58 -13.15 -22.69
CA SER A 222 -15.68 -13.94 -21.48
C SER A 222 -15.36 -13.16 -20.21
N LEU A 223 -14.47 -12.15 -20.30
CA LEU A 223 -14.12 -11.30 -19.17
C LEU A 223 -15.32 -10.47 -18.69
N SER A 224 -16.28 -10.18 -19.56
CA SER A 224 -17.52 -9.49 -19.19
C SER A 224 -18.59 -10.40 -18.55
N THR A 225 -18.30 -11.68 -18.34
CA THR A 225 -19.24 -12.59 -17.66
C THR A 225 -19.22 -12.37 -16.15
N ALA A 226 -20.37 -12.57 -15.50
CA ALA A 226 -20.51 -12.43 -14.05
C ALA A 226 -19.56 -13.34 -13.25
N GLU A 227 -19.07 -14.43 -13.85
CA GLU A 227 -18.10 -15.33 -13.24
C GLU A 227 -16.74 -14.64 -13.01
N LEU A 228 -16.26 -13.87 -14.00
CA LEU A 228 -14.94 -13.24 -13.96
C LEU A 228 -14.97 -11.80 -13.46
N ILE A 229 -16.06 -11.06 -13.70
CA ILE A 229 -16.27 -9.76 -13.04
C ILE A 229 -16.46 -10.00 -11.53
N GLY A 230 -17.30 -10.96 -11.18
CA GLY A 230 -17.85 -11.11 -9.84
C GLY A 230 -19.07 -10.23 -9.60
N LYS A 231 -19.62 -10.32 -8.39
CA LYS A 231 -20.67 -9.39 -7.96
C LYS A 231 -20.00 -8.06 -7.64
N ALA A 232 -20.49 -6.96 -8.22
CA ALA A 232 -20.09 -5.62 -7.83
C ALA A 232 -20.15 -5.53 -6.29
N SER A 233 -19.06 -5.06 -5.68
CA SER A 233 -19.03 -4.76 -4.25
C SER A 233 -20.28 -3.94 -3.92
N ALA A 234 -21.01 -4.35 -2.88
CA ALA A 234 -22.13 -3.52 -2.42
C ALA A 234 -21.57 -2.11 -2.19
N PRO A 235 -22.26 -1.05 -2.66
CA PRO A 235 -21.75 0.31 -2.51
C PRO A 235 -21.35 0.48 -1.05
N SER A 236 -20.07 0.83 -0.84
CA SER A 236 -19.57 1.21 0.48
C SER A 236 -20.61 2.15 1.05
N LYS A 237 -21.23 1.79 2.18
CA LYS A 237 -22.23 2.65 2.83
C LYS A 237 -21.59 4.02 2.90
N LYS A 238 -22.12 5.00 2.14
CA LYS A 238 -21.59 6.38 2.04
C LYS A 238 -20.96 6.70 3.37
N SER A 239 -19.63 6.67 3.40
CA SER A 239 -18.86 6.90 4.60
C SER A 239 -19.36 8.23 5.12
N SER A 240 -20.13 8.20 6.21
CA SER A 240 -20.52 9.42 6.89
C SER A 240 -19.21 10.14 7.13
N ALA A 241 -19.07 11.37 6.60
CA ALA A 241 -17.83 12.13 6.64
C ALA A 241 -17.09 11.82 7.95
N PRO A 242 -15.82 11.38 7.88
CA PRO A 242 -15.17 10.73 9.00
C PRO A 242 -15.41 11.51 10.28
N THR A 243 -15.87 10.83 11.33
CA THR A 243 -16.11 11.47 12.63
C THR A 243 -14.76 11.77 13.28
N GLY A 244 -14.05 12.79 12.78
CA GLY A 244 -12.69 13.13 13.17
C GLY A 244 -12.02 14.13 12.22
N LEU A 245 -10.84 14.62 12.61
CA LEU A 245 -9.99 15.45 11.76
C LEU A 245 -9.36 14.58 10.67
N THR A 246 -9.50 14.97 9.40
CA THR A 246 -8.72 14.35 8.32
C THR A 246 -7.22 14.55 8.57
N ASN A 247 -6.37 13.68 8.03
CA ASN A 247 -4.92 13.81 8.17
C ASN A 247 -4.43 15.17 7.64
N GLN A 248 -5.02 15.63 6.53
CA GLN A 248 -4.76 16.96 5.96
C GLN A 248 -5.17 18.09 6.92
N ALA A 249 -6.38 18.04 7.48
CA ALA A 249 -6.83 19.05 8.45
C ALA A 249 -5.94 19.09 9.69
N ALA A 250 -5.52 17.93 10.19
CA ALA A 250 -4.58 17.83 11.32
C ALA A 250 -3.20 18.39 10.98
N PHE A 251 -2.70 18.15 9.76
CA PHE A 251 -1.43 18.72 9.28
C PHE A 251 -1.51 20.24 9.13
N GLU A 252 -2.58 20.76 8.55
CA GLU A 252 -2.80 22.20 8.42
C GLU A 252 -2.92 22.89 9.77
N GLN A 253 -3.65 22.28 10.71
CA GLN A 253 -3.72 22.74 12.10
C GLN A 253 -2.33 22.79 12.74
N TYR A 254 -1.52 21.75 12.57
CA TYR A 254 -0.12 21.73 13.04
C TYR A 254 0.72 22.82 12.36
N ARG A 255 0.62 22.97 11.04
CA ARG A 255 1.35 23.98 10.26
C ARG A 255 1.03 25.39 10.74
N ASN A 256 -0.25 25.71 10.86
CA ASN A 256 -0.71 27.04 11.30
C ASN A 256 -0.21 27.36 12.72
N MET A 257 -0.30 26.38 13.62
CA MET A 257 0.25 26.48 14.97
C MET A 257 1.77 26.76 14.95
N MET A 258 2.51 26.11 14.06
CA MET A 258 3.96 26.30 13.94
C MET A 258 4.34 27.66 13.34
N THR A 259 3.63 28.09 12.31
CA THR A 259 3.85 29.39 11.67
C THR A 259 3.63 30.54 12.65
N SER A 260 2.59 30.45 13.50
CA SER A 260 2.34 31.47 14.54
C SER A 260 3.54 31.61 15.49
N GLN A 261 4.09 30.49 15.95
CA GLN A 261 5.21 30.49 16.91
C GLN A 261 6.52 31.02 16.32
N LEU A 262 6.77 30.74 15.05
CA LEU A 262 7.98 31.25 14.37
C LEU A 262 7.92 32.77 14.18
N LYS A 263 6.72 33.34 14.03
CA LYS A 263 6.53 34.80 13.93
C LYS A 263 6.77 35.53 15.26
N GLU A 264 6.51 34.89 16.39
CA GLU A 264 6.56 35.50 17.73
C GLU A 264 7.96 35.59 18.36
N ASN A 265 9.01 35.07 17.71
CA ASN A 265 10.34 34.97 18.32
C ASN A 265 11.40 35.72 17.50
N PRO A 266 11.41 37.07 17.52
CA PRO A 266 12.48 37.84 16.90
C PRO A 266 13.81 37.42 17.52
N TRP A 267 14.78 37.12 16.66
CA TRP A 267 16.10 36.70 17.08
C TRP A 267 16.79 37.85 17.83
N GLU A 268 16.87 37.75 19.15
CA GLU A 268 17.77 38.59 19.96
C GLU A 268 19.08 37.83 20.23
N PRO A 269 20.26 38.41 19.97
CA PRO A 269 21.53 37.79 20.32
C PRO A 269 21.62 37.65 21.86
N PRO A 270 21.93 36.46 22.39
CA PRO A 270 21.94 36.25 23.84
C PRO A 270 23.13 36.96 24.50
N ASP A 271 22.83 37.58 25.62
CA ASP A 271 23.74 38.08 26.65
C ASP A 271 24.46 36.90 27.34
N GLY A 272 25.48 36.38 26.64
CA GLY A 272 26.70 35.77 27.20
C GLY A 272 26.62 34.36 27.83
N LEU A 273 25.46 33.82 28.22
CA LEU A 273 25.40 32.49 28.83
C LEU A 273 25.18 31.37 27.79
N ALA A 274 26.15 30.46 27.65
CA ALA A 274 26.06 29.26 26.81
C ALA A 274 24.81 28.42 27.09
N PHE A 275 24.37 28.34 28.36
CA PHE A 275 23.12 27.70 28.73
C PHE A 275 21.89 28.38 28.11
N ARG A 276 21.81 29.73 28.15
CA ARG A 276 20.70 30.47 27.51
C ARG A 276 20.69 30.27 26.00
N LEU A 277 21.87 30.24 25.38
CA LEU A 277 22.01 29.94 23.96
C LEU A 277 21.47 28.53 23.64
N ALA A 278 21.90 27.50 24.39
CA ALA A 278 21.42 26.13 24.21
C ALA A 278 19.89 26.05 24.38
N MET A 279 19.36 26.66 25.44
CA MET A 279 17.92 26.72 25.72
C MET A 279 17.10 27.37 24.63
N LYS A 280 17.65 28.40 23.98
CA LYS A 280 17.00 29.11 22.88
C LYS A 280 16.83 28.24 21.64
N PHE A 281 17.68 27.24 21.43
CA PHE A 281 17.56 26.27 20.32
C PHE A 281 16.81 25.00 20.70
N THR A 282 17.06 24.46 21.89
CA THR A 282 16.46 23.20 22.33
C THR A 282 14.98 23.37 22.68
N THR A 283 14.57 24.49 23.29
CA THR A 283 13.16 24.69 23.67
C THR A 283 12.22 24.75 22.46
N PRO A 284 12.49 25.53 21.39
CA PRO A 284 11.65 25.50 20.19
C PRO A 284 11.63 24.14 19.51
N TRP A 285 12.76 23.43 19.50
CA TRP A 285 12.83 22.09 18.93
C TRP A 285 11.97 21.08 19.72
N MET A 286 12.08 21.07 21.05
CA MET A 286 11.26 20.22 21.92
C MET A 286 9.77 20.56 21.83
N ALA A 287 9.43 21.85 21.76
CA ALA A 287 8.04 22.29 21.59
C ALA A 287 7.45 21.81 20.25
N ARG A 288 8.23 21.85 19.17
CA ARG A 288 7.85 21.29 17.86
C ARG A 288 7.60 19.79 17.94
N TYR A 289 8.55 19.07 18.54
CA TYR A 289 8.45 17.63 18.68
C TYR A 289 7.20 17.23 19.48
N SER A 290 7.00 17.84 20.65
CA SER A 290 5.84 17.57 21.50
C SER A 290 4.51 17.90 20.80
N ARG A 291 4.44 18.99 20.05
CA ARG A 291 3.23 19.34 19.27
C ARG A 291 2.96 18.33 18.16
N ARG A 292 3.99 17.91 17.42
CA ARG A 292 3.88 16.87 16.41
C ARG A 292 3.37 15.56 17.04
N GLN A 293 3.92 15.17 18.19
CA GLN A 293 3.47 14.01 18.93
C GLN A 293 1.99 14.14 19.33
N LYS A 294 1.58 15.30 19.88
CA LYS A 294 0.18 15.58 20.25
C LYS A 294 -0.79 15.56 19.06
N THR A 295 -0.36 16.06 17.90
CA THR A 295 -1.14 15.95 16.65
C THR A 295 -1.29 14.49 16.25
N ILE A 296 -0.19 13.74 16.23
CA ILE A 296 -0.19 12.32 15.86
C ILE A 296 -0.97 11.48 16.88
N SER A 297 -0.97 11.81 18.17
CA SER A 297 -1.74 11.07 19.19
C SER A 297 -3.22 11.46 19.24
N GLY A 298 -3.66 12.41 18.41
CA GLY A 298 -5.04 12.90 18.41
C GLY A 298 -5.39 13.75 19.63
N SER A 299 -4.40 14.29 20.36
CA SER A 299 -4.64 15.15 21.53
C SER A 299 -5.25 16.51 21.17
N TYR A 300 -5.21 16.90 19.89
CA TYR A 300 -5.90 18.10 19.37
C TYR A 300 -7.23 17.78 18.67
N GLY A 301 -7.71 16.54 18.81
CA GLY A 301 -8.88 16.02 18.13
C GLY A 301 -8.57 14.64 17.55
N ARG A 302 -9.55 13.74 17.62
CA ARG A 302 -9.41 12.38 17.08
C ARG A 302 -9.18 12.46 15.57
N LEU A 303 -8.13 11.79 15.09
CA LEU A 303 -7.91 11.64 13.64
C LEU A 303 -8.97 10.72 13.05
N ALA A 304 -9.43 11.08 11.85
CA ALA A 304 -10.35 10.31 11.04
C ALA A 304 -9.81 8.89 10.77
N ASP A 305 -8.53 8.82 10.44
CA ASP A 305 -7.83 7.58 10.10
C ASP A 305 -7.05 7.03 11.30
N VAL A 306 -7.77 6.30 12.14
CA VAL A 306 -7.21 5.69 13.35
C VAL A 306 -6.18 4.60 13.02
N PHE A 307 -6.35 3.89 11.90
CA PHE A 307 -5.44 2.80 11.53
C PHE A 307 -4.11 3.33 11.04
N ALA A 308 -4.09 4.34 10.16
CA ALA A 308 -2.84 4.98 9.76
C ALA A 308 -2.12 5.64 10.94
N GLN A 309 -2.89 6.24 11.86
CA GLN A 309 -2.35 6.77 13.12
C GLN A 309 -1.63 5.68 13.93
N GLN A 310 -2.29 4.55 14.16
CA GLN A 310 -1.73 3.42 14.91
C GLN A 310 -0.49 2.84 14.22
N ALA A 311 -0.55 2.65 12.90
CA ALA A 311 0.58 2.15 12.12
C ALA A 311 1.79 3.11 12.19
N LEU A 312 1.56 4.42 12.10
CA LEU A 312 2.62 5.43 12.25
C LEU A 312 3.26 5.39 13.64
N VAL A 313 2.45 5.26 14.69
CA VAL A 313 2.94 5.15 16.08
C VAL A 313 3.74 3.87 16.26
N ALA A 314 3.22 2.73 15.81
CA ALA A 314 3.90 1.44 15.90
C ALA A 314 5.25 1.47 15.17
N ARG A 315 5.31 2.04 13.97
CA ARG A 315 6.55 2.20 13.20
C ARG A 315 7.59 3.05 13.93
N ASN A 316 7.17 4.14 14.57
CA ASN A 316 8.08 4.98 15.34
C ASN A 316 8.59 4.24 16.59
N ILE A 317 7.72 3.53 17.32
CA ILE A 317 8.12 2.70 18.47
C ILE A 317 9.13 1.64 18.04
N ALA A 318 8.88 0.95 16.91
CA ALA A 318 9.79 -0.06 16.39
C ALA A 318 11.15 0.54 16.00
N ARG A 319 11.16 1.74 15.40
CA ARG A 319 12.39 2.47 15.08
C ARG A 319 13.16 2.89 16.34
N ASP A 320 12.45 3.40 17.35
CA ASP A 320 13.05 3.80 18.63
C ASP A 320 13.63 2.58 19.36
N ALA A 321 12.95 1.42 19.30
CA ALA A 321 13.45 0.16 19.87
C ALA A 321 14.68 -0.38 19.12
N ALA A 322 14.77 -0.15 17.81
CA ALA A 322 15.91 -0.54 16.99
C ALA A 322 17.13 0.41 17.16
N ASP A 323 16.91 1.68 17.55
CA ASP A 323 17.99 2.62 17.84
C ASP A 323 18.53 2.40 19.26
N ASN A 324 19.53 1.53 19.33
CA ASN A 324 20.27 1.18 20.55
C ASN A 324 21.27 2.26 20.99
N ARG A 325 21.33 3.42 20.32
CA ARG A 325 22.16 4.55 20.75
C ARG A 325 21.43 5.32 21.84
N VAL A 326 21.72 4.99 23.10
CA VAL A 326 21.31 5.84 24.22
C VAL A 326 22.07 7.16 24.10
N PRO A 327 21.39 8.31 24.02
CA PRO A 327 22.06 9.59 24.09
C PRO A 327 22.91 9.63 25.37
N LEU A 328 24.21 9.93 25.23
CA LEU A 328 25.16 10.10 26.33
C LEU A 328 24.90 11.42 27.06
N TRP A 329 23.65 11.64 27.47
CA TRP A 329 23.26 12.75 28.33
C TRP A 329 23.57 12.38 29.77
N ASP A 330 24.19 13.30 30.49
CA ASP A 330 24.28 13.21 31.95
C ASP A 330 22.87 13.26 32.58
N SER A 331 22.78 12.87 33.85
CA SER A 331 21.50 12.76 34.57
C SER A 331 20.73 14.08 34.58
N ASP A 332 21.42 15.22 34.70
CA ASP A 332 20.78 16.53 34.79
C ASP A 332 20.21 16.93 33.43
N THR A 333 20.98 16.75 32.35
CA THR A 333 20.52 16.96 30.98
C THR A 333 19.30 16.09 30.66
N ARG A 334 19.32 14.80 31.04
CA ARG A 334 18.20 13.89 30.82
C ARG A 334 16.95 14.32 31.57
N GLN A 335 17.07 14.59 32.87
CA GLN A 335 15.96 15.08 33.70
C GLN A 335 15.36 16.36 33.13
N TYR A 336 16.22 17.25 32.63
CA TYR A 336 15.79 18.52 32.06
C TYR A 336 15.05 18.35 30.73
N VAL A 337 15.55 17.47 29.85
CA VAL A 337 14.87 17.10 28.61
C VAL A 337 13.51 16.49 28.91
N GLU A 338 13.42 15.57 29.87
CA GLU A 338 12.16 14.95 30.29
C GLU A 338 11.17 15.97 30.86
N LEU A 339 11.63 16.92 31.68
CA LEU A 339 10.79 17.98 32.24
C LEU A 339 10.15 18.84 31.13
N ILE A 340 10.95 19.25 30.13
CA ILE A 340 10.46 20.03 28.98
C ILE A 340 9.49 19.21 28.15
N TYR A 341 9.79 17.93 27.95
CA TYR A 341 8.97 17.01 27.20
C TYR A 341 7.57 16.83 27.80
N GLN A 342 7.51 16.66 29.12
CA GLN A 342 6.26 16.52 29.86
C GLN A 342 5.46 17.84 29.96
N ASN A 343 6.14 18.99 29.93
CA ASN A 343 5.54 20.30 30.20
C ASN A 343 5.84 21.38 29.12
N PRO A 344 5.55 21.13 27.83
CA PRO A 344 5.96 22.02 26.72
C PRO A 344 5.34 23.42 26.78
N GLY A 345 4.17 23.57 27.43
CA GLY A 345 3.49 24.85 27.60
C GLY A 345 3.91 25.65 28.84
N ASN A 346 4.41 24.96 29.87
CA ASN A 346 4.78 25.56 31.16
C ASN A 346 6.30 25.73 31.35
N ALA A 347 7.12 25.07 30.52
CA ALA A 347 8.57 25.14 30.60
C ALA A 347 9.07 26.60 30.59
N ARG A 348 8.55 27.46 29.70
CA ARG A 348 8.94 28.88 29.69
C ARG A 348 8.66 29.59 31.02
N ARG A 349 7.52 29.34 31.68
CA ARG A 349 7.20 30.00 32.97
C ARG A 349 8.05 29.50 34.12
N GLN A 350 8.42 28.22 34.11
CA GLN A 350 9.26 27.61 35.17
C GLN A 350 10.75 27.93 35.01
N ILE A 351 11.24 28.07 33.77
CA ILE A 351 12.65 28.36 33.47
C ILE A 351 13.03 29.82 33.77
N TYR A 352 12.07 30.75 33.62
CA TYR A 352 12.29 32.18 33.87
C TYR A 352 11.72 32.68 35.21
N GLY A 353 11.12 31.79 36.02
CA GLY A 353 10.73 32.08 37.40
C GLY A 353 11.90 31.92 38.39
N PRO A 354 11.83 32.50 39.61
CA PRO A 354 12.86 32.36 40.63
C PRO A 354 12.78 30.97 41.26
N ALA A 355 13.15 29.93 40.51
CA ALA A 355 13.17 28.57 41.01
C ALA A 355 14.49 28.32 41.75
N PRO A 356 14.48 27.97 43.05
CA PRO A 356 15.70 27.81 43.86
C PRO A 356 16.70 26.77 43.31
N TRP A 357 16.21 25.77 42.56
CA TRP A 357 17.02 24.70 42.00
C TRP A 357 17.88 25.14 40.79
N LEU A 358 17.51 26.20 40.07
CA LEU A 358 18.34 26.74 38.98
C LEU A 358 19.67 27.31 39.51
N ARG A 359 19.69 27.85 40.74
CA ARG A 359 20.94 28.30 41.38
C ARG A 359 21.92 27.15 41.61
N SER A 360 21.42 25.94 41.84
CA SER A 360 22.22 24.73 42.08
C SER A 360 22.91 24.22 40.81
N ILE A 361 22.24 24.33 39.65
CA ILE A 361 22.79 23.92 38.36
C ILE A 361 23.81 24.96 37.85
N THR A 362 23.54 26.26 38.00
CA THR A 362 24.51 27.30 37.64
C THR A 362 25.73 27.28 38.56
N SER A 363 25.59 26.90 39.84
CA SER A 363 26.73 26.71 40.74
C SER A 363 27.53 25.44 40.41
N LEU A 364 26.87 24.37 39.95
CA LEU A 364 27.54 23.14 39.47
C LEU A 364 28.31 23.37 38.16
N ALA A 365 27.77 24.19 37.26
CA ALA A 365 28.43 24.58 36.01
C ALA A 365 29.63 25.53 36.23
N MET A 366 29.56 26.41 37.24
CA MET A 366 30.66 27.31 37.60
C MET A 366 31.68 26.69 38.57
N GLY A 367 31.36 25.58 39.24
CA GLY A 367 32.23 24.91 40.23
C GLY A 367 33.28 23.97 39.66
N ARG A 368 33.20 23.57 38.38
CA ARG A 368 34.25 22.78 37.70
C ARG A 368 35.24 23.72 37.01
N GLY A 369 36.05 24.38 37.83
CA GLY A 369 37.13 25.25 37.36
C GLY A 369 38.18 24.50 36.54
N GLN A 370 38.15 24.70 35.22
CA GLN A 370 39.37 24.84 34.42
C GLN A 370 39.21 26.11 33.59
N THR A 371 39.77 27.21 34.07
CA THR A 371 40.04 28.38 33.24
C THR A 371 41.02 27.97 32.13
N PRO A 372 40.71 28.16 30.84
CA PRO A 372 41.68 27.94 29.78
C PRO A 372 42.84 28.93 29.95
N ARG A 373 44.08 28.45 29.94
CA ARG A 373 45.24 29.34 29.82
C ARG A 373 45.18 30.06 28.47
N PRO A 374 45.47 31.36 28.40
CA PRO A 374 45.50 32.06 27.12
C PRO A 374 46.64 31.52 26.25
N ILE A 375 46.30 31.11 25.03
CA ILE A 375 47.27 30.75 24.01
C ILE A 375 47.98 32.04 23.56
N ARG A 376 49.31 32.05 23.62
CA ARG A 376 50.12 33.17 23.09
C ARG A 376 49.97 33.24 21.57
N PRO A 377 49.80 34.44 20.98
CA PRO A 377 49.75 34.60 19.54
C PRO A 377 51.18 34.46 18.98
N GLY A 378 51.50 33.33 18.35
CA GLY A 378 52.81 33.15 17.73
C GLY A 378 53.23 31.74 17.33
N SER A 379 52.32 30.83 16.96
CA SER A 379 52.73 29.52 16.43
C SER A 379 51.73 28.95 15.44
N LEU A 380 51.77 29.46 14.20
CA LEU A 380 51.45 28.73 12.98
C LEU A 380 52.24 29.39 11.83
N ARG A 381 53.38 28.78 11.48
CA ARG A 381 53.83 28.65 10.10
C ARG A 381 53.64 27.19 9.72
#